data_AF-A0A9E5TL56-F1
#
_entry.id   AF-A0A9E5TL56-F1
#
_cell.length_a   1.000
_cell.length_b   1.000
_cell.length_c   1.000
_cell.angle_alpha   90.00
_cell.angle_beta   90.00
_cell.angle_gamma   90.00
#
_symmetry.space_group_name_H-M   'P 1'
#
loop_
_entity.id
_entity.type
_entity.pdbx_description
1 polymer ?
#
loop_
_entity_poly.entity_id
_entity_poly.type
_entity_poly.pdbx_seq_one_letter_code
_entity_poly.pdbx_strand_id
1 'polypeptide(L)'
;GPEVLLDKVAARDAAMSYIYLHYNYPPIDVKAVEWDEEDKTPEGLVGSATFRYTVQSWVAEVSYPIVAPEATIYEVKVTNDNLGFEWQGIVDAKGVVTEE
;
A
#
# COMPACT_ATOMS: atom_id res chain seq x y z
N GLY A 1 -13.45 19.93 -9.51
CA GLY A 1 -13.86 19.27 -8.25
C GLY A 1 -12.68 19.28 -7.29
N PRO A 2 -12.84 18.91 -6.01
CA PRO A 2 -11.67 18.72 -5.17
C PRO A 2 -10.79 17.62 -5.78
N GLU A 3 -9.49 17.88 -5.85
CA GLU A 3 -8.50 16.88 -6.20
C GLU A 3 -8.49 15.84 -5.07
N VAL A 4 -8.85 14.60 -5.39
CA VAL A 4 -8.77 13.51 -4.41
C VAL A 4 -7.30 13.14 -4.31
N LEU A 5 -6.64 13.60 -3.25
CA LEU A 5 -5.26 13.25 -2.97
C LEU A 5 -5.21 11.80 -2.48
N LEU A 6 -4.28 11.02 -3.03
CA LEU A 6 -4.02 9.64 -2.60
C LEU A 6 -3.58 9.64 -1.14
N ASP A 7 -4.08 8.68 -0.35
CA ASP A 7 -3.59 8.41 1.00
C ASP A 7 -2.96 7.01 1.09
N LYS A 8 -2.47 6.66 2.28
CA LYS A 8 -1.83 5.37 2.56
C LYS A 8 -2.74 4.16 2.29
N VAL A 9 -4.06 4.30 2.43
CA VAL A 9 -5.03 3.22 2.20
C VAL A 9 -5.27 3.07 0.70
N ALA A 10 -5.43 4.18 -0.01
CA ALA A 10 -5.58 4.18 -1.46
C ALA A 10 -4.31 3.69 -2.18
N ALA A 11 -3.11 3.96 -1.63
CA ALA A 11 -1.86 3.40 -2.12
C ALA A 11 -1.80 1.86 -1.98
N ARG A 12 -2.19 1.33 -0.82
CA ARG A 12 -2.36 -0.13 -0.63
C ARG A 12 -3.33 -0.72 -1.65
N ASP A 13 -4.50 -0.11 -1.81
CA ASP A 13 -5.53 -0.63 -2.71
C ASP A 13 -5.09 -0.61 -4.18
N ALA A 14 -4.33 0.42 -4.59
CA ALA A 14 -3.73 0.51 -5.92
C ALA A 14 -2.69 -0.61 -6.16
N ALA A 15 -1.81 -0.85 -5.19
CA ALA A 15 -0.83 -1.93 -5.25
C ALA A 15 -1.49 -3.32 -5.33
N MET A 16 -2.50 -3.59 -4.48
CA MET A 16 -3.25 -4.85 -4.52
C MET A 16 -3.96 -5.03 -5.87
N SER A 17 -4.56 -3.98 -6.41
CA SER A 17 -5.20 -4.00 -7.73
C SER A 17 -4.21 -4.32 -8.85
N TYR A 18 -3.01 -3.72 -8.82
CA TYR A 18 -1.92 -4.03 -9.76
C TYR A 18 -1.53 -5.51 -9.67
N ILE A 19 -1.29 -6.03 -8.46
CA ILE A 19 -0.91 -7.42 -8.24
C ILE A 19 -1.95 -8.38 -8.81
N TYR A 20 -3.24 -8.15 -8.55
CA TYR A 20 -4.32 -9.02 -9.06
C TYR A 20 -4.37 -9.04 -10.59
N LEU A 21 -4.24 -7.88 -11.23
CA LEU A 21 -4.29 -7.77 -12.69
C LEU A 21 -3.04 -8.37 -13.35
N HIS A 22 -1.87 -8.19 -12.76
CA HIS A 22 -0.60 -8.61 -13.37
C HIS A 22 -0.29 -10.09 -13.13
N TYR A 23 -0.57 -10.59 -11.93
CA TYR A 23 -0.22 -11.94 -11.51
C TYR A 23 -1.42 -12.92 -11.53
N ASN A 24 -2.61 -12.45 -11.93
CA ASN A 24 -3.82 -13.27 -12.07
C ASN A 24 -4.23 -14.00 -10.77
N TYR A 25 -3.95 -13.40 -9.61
CA TYR A 25 -4.45 -13.86 -8.32
C TYR A 25 -5.93 -13.50 -8.16
N PRO A 26 -6.73 -14.31 -7.44
CA PRO A 26 -8.12 -13.97 -7.16
C PRO A 26 -8.16 -12.65 -6.39
N PRO A 27 -9.00 -11.68 -6.82
CA PRO A 27 -9.08 -10.41 -6.12
C PRO A 27 -9.68 -10.62 -4.73
N ILE A 28 -9.03 -10.07 -3.71
CA ILE A 28 -9.76 -9.69 -2.51
C ILE A 28 -10.45 -8.38 -2.85
N ASP A 29 -11.75 -8.31 -2.64
CA ASP A 29 -12.45 -7.04 -2.71
C ASP A 29 -11.99 -6.19 -1.52
N VAL A 30 -10.91 -5.41 -1.72
CA VAL A 30 -10.28 -4.58 -0.69
C VAL A 30 -11.23 -3.55 -0.08
N LYS A 31 -12.37 -3.27 -0.72
CA LYS A 31 -13.43 -2.40 -0.19
C LYS A 31 -14.47 -3.16 0.64
N ALA A 32 -14.60 -4.46 0.43
CA ALA A 32 -15.54 -5.32 1.15
C ALA A 32 -14.89 -6.10 2.30
N VAL A 33 -13.57 -6.01 2.47
CA VAL A 33 -12.85 -6.67 3.56
C VAL A 33 -12.18 -5.64 4.48
N GLU A 34 -12.31 -5.86 5.78
CA GLU A 34 -11.67 -5.06 6.81
C GLU A 34 -10.22 -5.53 6.98
N TRP A 35 -9.28 -4.59 6.83
CA TRP A 35 -7.86 -4.83 7.08
C TRP A 35 -7.54 -4.37 8.49
N ASP A 36 -6.82 -5.19 9.24
CA ASP A 36 -6.23 -4.74 10.50
C ASP A 36 -5.09 -3.77 10.18
N GLU A 37 -5.18 -2.54 10.69
CA GLU A 37 -4.18 -1.48 10.52
C GLU A 37 -3.31 -1.36 11.78
N GLU A 38 -2.00 -1.32 11.59
CA GLU A 38 -1.02 -1.11 12.66
C GLU A 38 0.00 -0.04 12.24
N ASP A 39 0.19 0.97 13.09
CA ASP A 39 1.29 1.94 12.93
C ASP A 39 2.62 1.27 13.29
N LYS A 40 3.52 1.22 12.31
CA LYS A 40 4.87 0.67 12.41
C LYS A 40 5.95 1.75 12.35
N THR A 41 5.57 3.02 12.40
CA THR A 41 6.50 4.14 12.40
C THR A 41 7.44 4.02 13.61
N PRO A 42 8.76 3.94 13.39
CA PRO A 42 9.71 3.87 14.50
C PRO A 42 9.55 5.05 15.47
N GLU A 43 9.59 4.76 16.77
CA GLU A 43 9.48 5.80 17.79
C GLU A 43 10.54 6.90 17.60
N GLY A 44 10.11 8.15 17.62
CA GLY A 44 10.99 9.31 17.46
C GLY A 44 11.36 9.66 16.02
N LEU A 45 10.91 8.89 15.01
CA LEU A 45 11.10 9.24 13.61
C LEU A 45 10.10 10.32 13.19
N VAL A 46 10.61 11.51 12.87
CA VAL A 46 9.82 12.65 12.39
C VAL A 46 10.20 12.92 10.94
N GLY A 47 9.34 12.52 9.99
CA GLY A 47 9.58 12.75 8.56
C GLY A 47 9.14 11.63 7.63
N SER A 48 8.82 10.46 8.17
CA SER A 48 8.15 9.40 7.45
C SER A 48 7.16 8.69 8.36
N ALA A 49 6.26 7.94 7.76
CA ALA A 49 5.38 7.02 8.46
C ALA A 49 5.39 5.67 7.74
N THR A 50 5.18 4.60 8.52
CA THR A 50 5.03 3.25 8.00
C THR A 50 3.82 2.62 8.65
N PHE A 51 2.91 2.09 7.84
CA PHE A 51 1.73 1.37 8.30
C PHE A 51 1.71 -0.04 7.72
N ARG A 52 1.35 -1.00 8.56
CA ARG A 52 1.12 -2.38 8.16
C ARG A 52 -0.37 -2.67 8.15
N TYR A 53 -0.81 -3.34 7.10
CA TYR A 53 -2.16 -3.82 6.93
C TYR A 53 -2.15 -5.32 6.78
N THR A 54 -3.00 -6.01 7.53
CA THR A 54 -3.13 -7.47 7.42
C THR A 54 -4.57 -7.88 7.15
N VAL A 55 -4.75 -8.81 6.21
CA VAL A 55 -6.04 -9.46 5.96
C VAL A 55 -5.82 -10.88 5.49
N GLN A 56 -6.39 -11.86 6.20
CA GLN A 56 -6.17 -13.27 5.93
C GLN A 56 -4.65 -13.59 5.88
N SER A 57 -4.12 -13.97 4.71
CA SER A 57 -2.70 -14.26 4.49
C SER A 57 -1.95 -13.14 3.78
N TRP A 58 -2.61 -12.03 3.46
CA TRP A 58 -1.98 -10.88 2.83
C TRP A 58 -1.48 -9.91 3.89
N VAL A 59 -0.24 -9.47 3.71
CA VAL A 59 0.36 -8.38 4.48
C VAL A 59 0.77 -7.31 3.49
N ALA A 60 0.37 -6.07 3.74
CA ALA A 60 0.82 -4.91 2.98
C ALA A 60 1.47 -3.91 3.93
N GLU A 61 2.70 -3.50 3.64
CA GLU A 61 3.39 -2.42 4.35
C GLU A 61 3.50 -1.21 3.44
N VAL A 62 3.03 -0.06 3.91
CA VAL A 62 3.06 1.21 3.19
C VAL A 62 3.94 2.18 3.95
N SER A 63 5.03 2.60 3.33
CA SER A 63 5.95 3.61 3.87
C SER A 63 5.96 4.85 3.01
N TYR A 64 5.97 6.04 3.62
CA TYR A 64 5.96 7.29 2.86
C TYR A 64 6.55 8.45 3.65
N PRO A 65 7.12 9.46 2.96
CA PRO A 65 7.61 10.67 3.60
C PRO A 65 6.45 11.62 3.97
N ILE A 66 6.61 12.38 5.06
CA ILE A 66 5.67 13.44 5.47
C ILE A 66 6.04 14.73 4.73
N VAL A 67 5.54 14.85 3.50
CA VAL A 67 5.78 15.99 2.58
C VAL A 67 4.45 16.52 2.03
N ALA A 68 4.52 17.48 1.09
CA ALA A 68 3.34 17.96 0.38
C ALA A 68 2.63 16.77 -0.33
N PRO A 69 1.31 16.60 -0.21
CA PRO A 69 0.60 15.43 -0.73
C PRO A 69 0.85 15.12 -2.20
N GLU A 70 0.97 16.14 -3.05
CA GLU A 70 1.24 16.03 -4.49
C GLU A 70 2.66 15.52 -4.82
N ALA A 71 3.58 15.59 -3.85
CA ALA A 71 4.95 15.12 -3.97
C ALA A 71 5.18 13.79 -3.22
N THR A 72 4.16 13.23 -2.57
CA THR A 72 4.27 11.98 -1.85
C THR A 72 4.42 10.81 -2.81
N ILE A 73 5.40 9.95 -2.54
CA ILE A 73 5.57 8.64 -3.15
C ILE A 73 5.45 7.62 -2.04
N TYR A 74 4.56 6.66 -2.22
CA TYR A 74 4.33 5.56 -1.29
C TYR A 74 5.16 4.36 -1.73
N GLU A 75 6.06 3.89 -0.89
CA GLU A 75 6.69 2.57 -1.03
C GLU A 75 5.73 1.53 -0.47
N VAL A 76 5.41 0.50 -1.25
CA VAL A 76 4.47 -0.55 -0.88
C VAL A 76 5.13 -1.91 -1.04
N LYS A 77 5.13 -2.69 0.03
CA LYS A 77 5.54 -4.10 0.02
C LYS A 77 4.33 -4.96 0.30
N VAL A 78 4.15 -6.02 -0.46
CA VAL A 78 3.03 -6.96 -0.29
C VAL A 78 3.58 -8.37 -0.24
N THR A 79 3.18 -9.13 0.79
CA THR A 79 3.50 -10.55 0.90
C THR A 79 2.24 -11.40 1.06
N ASN A 80 2.35 -12.65 0.65
CA ASN A 80 1.40 -13.69 0.99
C ASN A 80 2.13 -15.02 1.22
N ASP A 81 2.28 -15.39 2.48
CA ASP A 81 3.05 -16.57 2.90
C ASP A 81 2.45 -17.89 2.38
N ASN A 82 1.12 -17.99 2.27
CA ASN A 82 0.45 -19.19 1.75
C ASN A 82 0.74 -19.41 0.26
N LEU A 83 1.07 -18.35 -0.46
CA LEU A 83 1.39 -18.39 -1.89
C LEU A 83 2.91 -18.36 -2.14
N GLY A 84 3.73 -18.16 -1.10
CA GLY A 84 5.16 -17.86 -1.25
C GLY A 84 5.39 -16.60 -2.10
N PHE A 85 4.46 -15.64 -2.03
CA PHE A 85 4.45 -14.45 -2.86
C PHE A 85 5.04 -13.26 -2.12
N GLU A 86 5.89 -12.50 -2.81
CA GLU A 86 6.46 -11.24 -2.37
C GLU A 86 6.49 -10.29 -3.56
N TRP A 87 6.08 -9.05 -3.33
CA TRP A 87 6.04 -7.98 -4.31
C TRP A 87 6.44 -6.67 -3.66
N GLN A 88 7.14 -5.83 -4.41
CA GLN A 88 7.48 -4.47 -4.01
C GLN A 88 7.22 -3.52 -5.18
N GLY A 89 6.76 -2.32 -4.85
CA GLY A 89 6.64 -1.25 -5.81
C GLY A 89 6.37 0.09 -5.14
N ILE A 90 6.20 1.11 -5.97
CA ILE A 90 5.85 2.46 -5.55
C ILE A 90 4.50 2.88 -6.14
N VAL A 91 3.80 3.74 -5.41
CA VAL A 91 2.57 4.41 -5.85
C VAL A 91 2.75 5.91 -5.71
N ASP A 92 2.64 6.66 -6.81
CA ASP A 92 2.73 8.11 -6.77
C ASP A 92 1.44 8.78 -6.29
N ALA A 93 1.46 10.09 -6.03
CA ALA A 93 0.29 10.86 -5.60
C ALA A 93 -0.91 10.81 -6.57
N LYS A 94 -0.72 10.34 -7.81
CA LYS A 94 -1.78 10.16 -8.82
C LYS A 94 -2.31 8.73 -8.86
N GLY A 95 -1.79 7.84 -8.02
CA GLY A 95 -2.16 6.42 -7.99
C GLY A 95 -1.49 5.59 -9.08
N VAL A 96 -0.46 6.10 -9.74
CA VAL A 96 0.31 5.32 -10.74
C VAL A 96 1.22 4.37 -9.99
N VAL A 97 1.08 3.08 -10.28
CA VAL A 97 1.89 2.00 -9.69
C VAL A 97 3.08 1.70 -10.60
N THR A 98 4.28 1.63 -10.01
CA THR A 98 5.49 1.10 -10.66
C THR A 98 6.06 0.00 -9.79
N GLU A 99 6.25 -1.19 -10.36
CA GLU A 99 6.91 -2.31 -9.69
C GLU A 99 8.44 -2.15 -9.72
N GLU A 100 9.12 -2.62 -8.67
CA GLU A 100 10.57 -2.51 -8.48
C GLU A 100 11.31 -3.86 -8.51
#